data_AF-A0A1F3QVC3-F1
#
_entry.id   AF-A0A1F3QVC3-F1
#
_cell.length_a   1.000
_cell.length_b   1.000
_cell.length_c   1.000
_cell.angle_alpha   90.00
_cell.angle_beta   90.00
_cell.angle_gamma   90.00
#
_symmetry.space_group_name_H-M   'P 1'
#
loop_
_entity.id
_entity.type
_entity.pdbx_description
1 polymer ?
#
loop_
_entity_poly.entity_id
_entity_poly.type
_entity_poly.pdbx_seq_one_letter_code
_entity_poly.pdbx_strand_id
1 'polypeptide(L)'
;MKITKTLILFLISYLSFCQTNGNIVGYGEILLGESKKTLISKIGNKFSQKKINDNKYLYYKNIEISLDEYDVINEITIHLDSNITIDSFSIKKESKVDDIIKTFGEEWGYYGKKPVYLDYENGISFETEYILHDTISKNLSQNKYFLSSKIISIIISESDENSLDAFKNYEYIDGVYIPKNLDDSFTELNKLIKRKDRNNLLKNKENEFLTSQHFALGKYIRNEWGLWKASRLYLWFKEKEITHPDDISSIILKYYYRKNNQLEFNLENEIIYYKEYWNKK
;
A
#
# COMPACT_ATOMS: atom_id res chain seq x y z
N MET A 1 -26.93 16.70 -20.91
CA MET A 1 -26.85 16.01 -19.61
C MET A 1 -26.86 14.50 -19.89
N LYS A 2 -25.67 13.91 -20.08
CA LYS A 2 -25.51 12.46 -20.27
C LYS A 2 -24.79 11.93 -19.05
N ILE A 3 -25.55 11.26 -18.20
CA ILE A 3 -25.06 10.44 -17.10
C ILE A 3 -24.51 9.18 -17.77
N THR A 4 -23.20 9.01 -17.77
CA THR A 4 -22.56 7.78 -18.25
C THR A 4 -21.51 7.35 -17.23
N LYS A 5 -22.01 6.53 -16.29
CA LYS A 5 -21.33 5.50 -15.50
C LYS A 5 -19.92 5.87 -15.00
N THR A 6 -19.91 6.43 -13.79
CA THR A 6 -18.88 6.18 -12.79
C THR A 6 -18.64 4.68 -12.69
N LEU A 7 -17.54 4.19 -13.28
CA LEU A 7 -17.00 2.90 -12.91
C LEU A 7 -16.11 3.16 -11.70
N ILE A 8 -16.70 2.96 -10.54
CA ILE A 8 -16.03 2.97 -9.26
C ILE A 8 -15.00 1.83 -9.29
N LEU A 9 -13.70 2.14 -9.31
CA LEU A 9 -12.65 1.15 -9.12
C LEU A 9 -12.08 1.33 -7.71
N PHE A 10 -12.74 0.71 -6.74
CA PHE A 10 -12.25 0.59 -5.37
C PHE A 10 -11.14 -0.47 -5.29
N LEU A 11 -10.10 -0.15 -4.51
CA LEU A 11 -9.02 -1.01 -3.98
C LEU A 11 -7.83 -1.35 -4.91
N ILE A 12 -6.87 -0.42 -4.94
CA ILE A 12 -5.44 -0.57 -5.28
C ILE A 12 -4.63 -1.60 -4.47
N SER A 13 -5.20 -2.20 -3.43
CA SER A 13 -4.38 -2.84 -2.40
C SER A 13 -4.07 -4.31 -2.65
N TYR A 14 -4.68 -4.91 -3.68
CA TYR A 14 -4.36 -6.27 -4.14
C TYR A 14 -4.57 -6.42 -5.64
N LEU A 15 -3.56 -6.96 -6.33
CA LEU A 15 -3.67 -7.31 -7.75
C LEU A 15 -3.28 -8.78 -7.94
N SER A 16 -4.18 -9.52 -8.59
CA SER A 16 -3.94 -10.88 -9.05
C SER A 16 -3.76 -10.89 -10.57
N PHE A 17 -2.57 -11.27 -11.04
CA PHE A 17 -2.28 -11.29 -12.48
C PHE A 17 -2.43 -12.70 -13.07
N CYS A 18 -3.26 -12.81 -14.12
CA CYS A 18 -3.45 -14.02 -14.89
C CYS A 18 -3.04 -13.79 -16.37
N GLN A 19 -2.12 -14.61 -16.89
CA GLN A 19 -1.72 -14.61 -18.29
C GLN A 19 -2.46 -15.73 -19.04
N THR A 20 -3.09 -15.41 -20.17
CA THR A 20 -4.09 -16.27 -20.82
C THR A 20 -3.54 -17.32 -21.81
N ASN A 21 -2.24 -17.61 -21.81
CA ASN A 21 -1.65 -18.52 -22.80
C ASN A 21 -1.26 -19.91 -22.26
N GLY A 22 -2.24 -20.82 -22.13
CA GLY A 22 -2.02 -22.27 -22.12
C GLY A 22 -1.24 -22.85 -20.92
N ASN A 23 -1.96 -23.51 -20.00
CA ASN A 23 -1.41 -24.22 -18.83
C ASN A 23 -0.54 -23.37 -17.87
N ILE A 24 -0.91 -22.10 -17.63
CA ILE A 24 -0.07 -21.15 -16.87
C ILE A 24 -0.48 -21.09 -15.38
N VAL A 25 0.47 -21.41 -14.51
CA VAL A 25 0.52 -20.89 -13.13
C VAL A 25 0.78 -19.38 -13.22
N GLY A 26 -0.20 -18.57 -12.79
CA GLY A 26 -0.13 -17.11 -12.80
C GLY A 26 1.02 -16.52 -11.98
N TYR A 27 1.00 -15.21 -11.72
CA TYR A 27 2.06 -14.55 -10.94
C TYR A 27 1.91 -14.75 -9.43
N GLY A 28 0.72 -15.18 -8.98
CA GLY A 28 0.31 -15.05 -7.58
C GLY A 28 -0.10 -13.60 -7.26
N GLU A 29 -0.46 -13.36 -6.00
CA GLU A 29 -0.73 -12.01 -5.48
C GLU A 29 0.59 -11.32 -5.10
N ILE A 30 0.88 -10.19 -5.75
CA ILE A 30 2.01 -9.30 -5.42
C ILE A 30 1.42 -7.97 -4.97
N LEU A 31 1.82 -7.50 -3.79
CA LEU A 31 1.22 -6.32 -3.18
C LEU A 31 2.28 -5.23 -2.99
N LEU A 32 1.88 -3.98 -3.22
CA LEU A 32 2.65 -2.83 -2.78
C LEU A 32 2.78 -2.84 -1.25
N GLY A 33 3.87 -2.28 -0.74
CA GLY A 33 4.16 -2.24 0.70
C GLY A 33 4.59 -3.58 1.31
N GLU A 34 4.66 -4.67 0.53
CA GLU A 34 5.26 -5.92 0.98
C GLU A 34 6.79 -5.85 0.95
N SER A 35 7.42 -6.56 1.88
CA SER A 35 8.88 -6.70 1.85
C SER A 35 9.35 -7.60 0.72
N LYS A 36 10.56 -7.34 0.23
CA LYS A 36 11.33 -8.24 -0.63
C LYS A 36 11.36 -9.67 -0.09
N LYS A 37 11.47 -9.83 1.24
CA LYS A 37 11.47 -11.15 1.88
C LYS A 37 10.15 -11.89 1.64
N THR A 38 9.02 -11.21 1.84
CA THR A 38 7.69 -11.77 1.59
C THR A 38 7.51 -12.10 0.11
N LEU A 39 7.91 -11.20 -0.80
CA LEU A 39 7.90 -11.48 -2.23
C LEU A 39 8.68 -12.74 -2.61
N ILE A 40 9.93 -12.87 -2.15
CA ILE A 40 10.79 -14.03 -2.44
C ILE A 40 10.15 -15.33 -1.92
N SER A 41 9.44 -15.29 -0.80
CA SER A 41 8.73 -16.46 -0.29
C SER A 41 7.59 -16.91 -1.21
N LYS A 42 6.99 -15.99 -1.97
CA LYS A 42 5.92 -16.27 -2.94
C LYS A 42 6.44 -16.74 -4.29
N ILE A 43 7.43 -16.04 -4.87
CA ILE A 43 7.91 -16.31 -6.24
C ILE A 43 9.13 -17.24 -6.29
N GLY A 44 9.72 -17.55 -5.13
CA GLY A 44 10.95 -18.33 -5.02
C GLY A 44 12.18 -17.59 -5.56
N ASN A 45 13.20 -18.36 -5.95
CA ASN A 45 14.50 -17.82 -6.40
C ASN A 45 14.58 -17.60 -7.92
N LYS A 46 13.45 -17.55 -8.63
CA LYS A 46 13.39 -17.48 -10.09
C LYS A 46 13.33 -16.04 -10.63
N PHE A 47 14.07 -15.11 -10.04
CA PHE A 47 14.13 -13.71 -10.46
C PHE A 47 15.57 -13.28 -10.73
N SER A 48 15.75 -12.19 -11.48
CA SER A 48 17.04 -11.50 -11.56
C SER A 48 16.94 -10.15 -10.85
N GLN A 49 18.07 -9.62 -10.38
CA GLN A 49 18.11 -8.34 -9.67
C GLN A 49 19.12 -7.41 -10.34
N LYS A 50 18.76 -6.13 -10.47
CA LYS A 50 19.68 -5.06 -10.87
C LYS A 50 19.58 -3.89 -9.90
N LYS A 51 20.68 -3.14 -9.79
CA LYS A 51 20.68 -1.82 -9.17
C LYS A 51 20.87 -0.80 -10.30
N ILE A 52 19.94 0.14 -10.44
CA ILE A 52 20.03 1.20 -11.44
C ILE A 52 19.97 2.50 -10.65
N ASN A 53 21.04 3.29 -10.72
CA ASN A 53 21.30 4.40 -9.80
C ASN A 53 21.25 3.91 -8.34
N ASP A 54 20.32 4.43 -7.54
CA ASP A 54 20.10 4.01 -6.14
C ASP A 54 18.91 3.05 -5.95
N ASN A 55 18.11 2.86 -6.99
CA ASN A 55 16.93 2.01 -6.95
C ASN A 55 17.30 0.54 -7.21
N LYS A 56 16.60 -0.36 -6.51
CA LYS A 56 16.77 -1.81 -6.66
C LYS A 56 15.58 -2.35 -7.44
N TYR A 57 15.86 -3.14 -8.47
CA TYR A 57 14.83 -3.73 -9.33
C TYR A 57 14.94 -5.25 -9.31
N LEU A 58 13.79 -5.91 -9.18
CA LEU A 58 13.64 -7.36 -9.35
C LEU A 58 12.86 -7.63 -10.64
N TYR A 59 13.35 -8.59 -11.42
CA TYR A 59 12.77 -9.00 -12.68
C TYR A 59 12.28 -10.44 -12.59
N TYR A 60 10.98 -10.64 -12.76
CA TYR A 60 10.34 -11.94 -12.71
C TYR A 60 9.36 -12.10 -13.89
N LYS A 61 9.73 -12.96 -14.85
CA LYS A 61 9.02 -13.12 -16.13
C LYS A 61 8.89 -11.75 -16.85
N ASN A 62 7.67 -11.25 -17.11
CA ASN A 62 7.43 -9.94 -17.72
C ASN A 62 7.18 -8.82 -16.69
N ILE A 63 7.41 -9.08 -15.40
CA ILE A 63 7.22 -8.10 -14.32
C ILE A 63 8.58 -7.54 -13.90
N GLU A 64 8.66 -6.22 -13.85
CA GLU A 64 9.68 -5.44 -13.16
C GLU A 64 9.09 -4.93 -11.83
N ILE A 65 9.82 -5.11 -10.73
CA ILE A 65 9.39 -4.70 -9.40
C ILE A 65 10.46 -3.76 -8.86
N SER A 66 10.10 -2.51 -8.63
CA SER A 66 10.96 -1.56 -7.94
C SER A 66 10.84 -1.76 -6.43
N LEU A 67 11.97 -1.64 -5.76
CA LEU A 67 12.07 -1.61 -4.32
C LEU A 67 12.62 -0.27 -3.86
N ASP A 68 12.07 0.23 -2.76
CA ASP A 68 12.61 1.40 -2.07
C ASP A 68 13.92 1.09 -1.32
N GLU A 69 14.42 2.08 -0.58
CA GLU A 69 15.64 1.95 0.22
C GLU A 69 15.52 0.90 1.35
N TYR A 70 14.31 0.58 1.78
CA TYR A 70 13.97 -0.39 2.83
C TYR A 70 13.72 -1.81 2.30
N ASP A 71 13.97 -2.05 1.01
CA ASP A 71 13.65 -3.32 0.33
C ASP A 71 12.13 -3.64 0.38
N VAL A 72 11.28 -2.61 0.30
CA VAL A 72 9.82 -2.69 0.22
C VAL A 72 9.37 -2.42 -1.22
N ILE A 73 8.37 -3.15 -1.68
CA ILE A 73 7.78 -2.96 -3.02
C ILE A 73 7.08 -1.60 -3.09
N ASN A 74 7.56 -0.72 -3.96
CA ASN A 74 6.97 0.61 -4.19
C ASN A 74 6.28 0.75 -5.54
N GLU A 75 6.70 -0.01 -6.56
CA GLU A 75 6.12 0.02 -7.89
C GLU A 75 6.22 -1.37 -8.54
N ILE A 76 5.18 -1.74 -9.27
CA ILE A 76 5.10 -2.97 -10.06
C ILE A 76 4.81 -2.59 -11.51
N THR A 77 5.75 -2.90 -12.40
CA THR A 77 5.64 -2.67 -13.83
C THR A 77 5.47 -3.98 -14.56
N ILE A 78 4.46 -4.06 -15.43
CA ILE A 78 4.11 -5.27 -16.17
C ILE A 78 4.24 -4.98 -17.65
N HIS A 79 5.24 -5.57 -18.28
CA HIS A 79 5.47 -5.41 -19.70
C HIS A 79 4.47 -6.23 -20.51
N LEU A 80 3.78 -5.57 -21.45
CA LEU A 80 2.75 -6.18 -22.29
C LEU A 80 3.37 -7.03 -23.41
N ASP A 81 3.69 -8.27 -23.09
CA ASP A 81 4.13 -9.29 -24.05
C ASP A 81 2.97 -10.17 -24.57
N SER A 82 1.81 -10.10 -23.91
CA SER A 82 0.62 -10.94 -24.07
C SER A 82 -0.63 -10.24 -23.52
N ASN A 83 -1.81 -10.86 -23.62
CA ASN A 83 -3.04 -10.32 -23.04
C ASN A 83 -3.03 -10.50 -21.52
N ILE A 84 -3.33 -9.41 -20.80
CA ILE A 84 -3.35 -9.35 -19.34
C ILE A 84 -4.78 -9.08 -18.87
N THR A 85 -5.22 -9.81 -17.87
CA THR A 85 -6.46 -9.52 -17.14
C THR A 85 -6.10 -9.03 -15.75
N ILE A 86 -6.63 -7.86 -15.38
CA ILE A 86 -6.52 -7.23 -14.08
C ILE A 86 -7.93 -7.10 -13.52
N ASP A 87 -8.26 -7.90 -12.51
CA ASP A 87 -9.59 -8.01 -11.94
C ASP A 87 -10.70 -8.15 -13.01
N SER A 88 -11.54 -7.12 -13.15
CA SER A 88 -12.66 -7.08 -14.10
C SER A 88 -12.28 -6.48 -15.46
N PHE A 89 -11.04 -6.01 -15.63
CA PHE A 89 -10.55 -5.35 -16.83
C PHE A 89 -9.50 -6.21 -17.55
N SER A 90 -9.42 -6.08 -18.88
CA SER A 90 -8.45 -6.83 -19.69
C SER A 90 -7.79 -5.94 -20.71
N ILE A 91 -6.46 -5.98 -20.73
CA ILE A 91 -5.61 -5.26 -21.65
C ILE A 91 -5.04 -6.24 -22.65
N LYS A 92 -5.30 -5.97 -23.93
CA LYS A 92 -4.73 -6.77 -25.00
C LYS A 92 -3.35 -6.25 -25.30
N LYS A 93 -2.46 -7.14 -25.77
CA LYS A 93 -1.13 -6.75 -26.25
C LYS A 93 -1.16 -5.62 -27.28
N GLU A 94 -2.22 -5.58 -28.09
CA GLU A 94 -2.41 -4.59 -29.16
C GLU A 94 -3.33 -3.43 -28.74
N SER A 95 -3.63 -3.29 -27.45
CA SER A 95 -4.42 -2.17 -26.92
C SER A 95 -3.71 -0.84 -27.23
N LYS A 96 -4.50 0.13 -27.68
CA LYS A 96 -4.05 1.47 -28.01
C LYS A 96 -4.40 2.44 -26.88
N VAL A 97 -3.75 3.59 -26.89
CA VAL A 97 -4.09 4.73 -26.02
C VAL A 97 -5.59 5.06 -26.05
N ASP A 98 -6.21 5.06 -27.24
CA ASP A 98 -7.65 5.31 -27.39
C ASP A 98 -8.52 4.28 -26.64
N ASP A 99 -8.09 3.01 -26.53
CA ASP A 99 -8.81 1.99 -25.77
C ASP A 99 -8.73 2.24 -24.25
N ILE A 100 -7.57 2.72 -23.78
CA ILE A 100 -7.33 3.04 -22.37
C ILE A 100 -8.14 4.26 -21.95
N ILE A 101 -8.07 5.36 -22.71
CA ILE A 101 -8.84 6.59 -22.43
C ILE A 101 -10.35 6.32 -22.39
N LYS A 102 -10.86 5.47 -23.30
CA LYS A 102 -12.28 5.08 -23.29
C LYS A 102 -12.69 4.29 -22.05
N THR A 103 -11.74 3.60 -21.42
CA THR A 103 -11.99 2.76 -20.25
C THR A 103 -11.88 3.55 -18.96
N PHE A 104 -10.77 4.27 -18.77
CA PHE A 104 -10.43 4.93 -17.51
C PHE A 104 -10.78 6.43 -17.48
N GLY A 105 -11.12 7.03 -18.62
CA GLY A 105 -11.47 8.45 -18.73
C GLY A 105 -10.33 9.34 -19.22
N GLU A 106 -10.61 10.65 -19.29
CA GLU A 106 -9.64 11.68 -19.67
C GLU A 106 -8.75 12.05 -18.46
N GLU A 107 -7.44 11.92 -18.62
CA GLU A 107 -6.44 12.20 -17.59
C GLU A 107 -5.94 13.65 -17.58
N TRP A 108 -5.23 14.00 -16.50
CA TRP A 108 -4.71 15.34 -16.21
C TRP A 108 -3.17 15.45 -16.23
N GLY A 109 -2.43 14.37 -16.46
CA GLY A 109 -0.97 14.36 -16.31
C GLY A 109 -0.20 13.90 -17.54
N TYR A 110 0.02 14.76 -18.53
CA TYR A 110 1.05 14.50 -19.55
C TYR A 110 2.38 15.10 -19.09
N TYR A 111 3.12 14.41 -18.24
CA TYR A 111 4.43 14.86 -17.83
C TYR A 111 5.49 14.37 -18.82
N GLY A 112 6.05 15.31 -19.59
CA GLY A 112 7.09 14.98 -20.56
C GLY A 112 8.31 14.36 -19.89
N LYS A 113 8.63 13.11 -20.26
CA LYS A 113 9.92 12.66 -20.82
C LYS A 113 9.81 11.22 -21.36
N LYS A 114 9.74 11.13 -22.69
CA LYS A 114 9.93 9.97 -23.58
C LYS A 114 10.28 8.65 -22.86
N PRO A 115 9.40 7.63 -22.88
CA PRO A 115 8.06 7.58 -23.50
C PRO A 115 7.00 8.45 -22.81
N VAL A 116 5.79 8.54 -23.40
CA VAL A 116 4.63 9.19 -22.74
C VAL A 116 3.95 8.19 -21.81
N TYR A 117 3.62 8.66 -20.61
CA TYR A 117 2.83 7.95 -19.60
C TYR A 117 1.41 8.51 -19.55
N LEU A 118 0.45 7.63 -19.29
CA LEU A 118 -0.92 7.95 -18.93
C LEU A 118 -1.07 7.63 -17.44
N ASP A 119 -1.27 8.65 -16.59
CA ASP A 119 -1.33 8.50 -15.12
C ASP A 119 -2.77 8.72 -14.58
N TYR A 120 -3.26 7.77 -13.78
CA TYR A 120 -4.57 7.82 -13.13
C TYR A 120 -4.43 7.99 -11.60
N GLU A 121 -5.38 8.71 -10.97
CA GLU A 121 -5.37 9.03 -9.52
C GLU A 121 -5.39 7.77 -8.62
N ASN A 122 -5.83 6.65 -9.17
CA ASN A 122 -5.91 5.37 -8.48
C ASN A 122 -4.56 4.61 -8.42
N GLY A 123 -3.44 5.22 -8.87
CA GLY A 123 -2.11 4.61 -8.84
C GLY A 123 -1.84 3.65 -9.99
N ILE A 124 -2.68 3.64 -11.04
CA ILE A 124 -2.41 2.94 -12.29
C ILE A 124 -1.85 3.92 -13.30
N SER A 125 -0.75 3.55 -13.95
CA SER A 125 -0.22 4.28 -15.10
C SER A 125 0.02 3.35 -16.28
N PHE A 126 0.02 3.90 -17.49
CA PHE A 126 0.30 3.16 -18.72
C PHE A 126 1.43 3.81 -19.50
N GLU A 127 2.46 3.03 -19.79
CA GLU A 127 3.55 3.45 -20.66
C GLU A 127 3.15 3.21 -22.12
N THR A 128 3.41 4.19 -22.98
CA THR A 128 3.08 4.13 -24.40
C THR A 128 4.34 3.97 -25.26
N GLU A 129 4.20 3.41 -26.47
CA GLU A 129 5.29 3.46 -27.46
C GLU A 129 5.47 4.86 -28.08
N TYR A 130 4.60 5.82 -27.75
CA TYR A 130 4.65 7.17 -28.30
C TYR A 130 5.78 7.98 -27.66
N ILE A 131 6.66 8.50 -28.52
CA ILE A 131 7.79 9.33 -28.11
C ILE A 131 7.44 10.80 -28.35
N LEU A 132 7.21 11.55 -27.27
CA LEU A 132 6.97 12.99 -27.35
C LEU A 132 8.28 13.75 -27.56
N HIS A 133 8.46 14.32 -28.76
CA HIS A 133 9.69 15.04 -29.12
C HIS A 133 9.82 16.45 -28.51
N ASP A 134 8.71 17.09 -28.13
CA ASP A 134 8.66 18.46 -27.58
C ASP A 134 7.77 18.52 -26.32
N THR A 135 8.26 19.15 -25.27
CA THR A 135 7.62 19.32 -23.94
C THR A 135 6.34 20.17 -23.93
N ILE A 136 5.97 20.85 -25.03
CA ILE A 136 4.92 21.88 -25.02
C ILE A 136 3.58 21.43 -25.66
N SER A 137 3.40 20.15 -26.02
CA SER A 137 2.13 19.70 -26.60
C SER A 137 1.00 19.67 -25.55
N LYS A 138 0.18 20.73 -25.53
CA LYS A 138 -0.92 20.91 -24.55
C LYS A 138 -2.16 20.04 -24.81
N ASN A 139 -2.20 19.21 -25.87
CA ASN A 139 -3.44 18.53 -26.27
C ASN A 139 -3.19 17.16 -26.92
N LEU A 140 -2.46 16.28 -26.23
CA LEU A 140 -2.16 14.93 -26.71
C LEU A 140 -3.42 14.08 -26.92
N SER A 141 -4.46 14.27 -26.12
CA SER A 141 -5.75 13.57 -26.25
C SER A 141 -6.44 13.80 -27.60
N GLN A 142 -6.07 14.83 -28.36
CA GLN A 142 -6.57 15.09 -29.71
C GLN A 142 -5.63 14.62 -30.82
N ASN A 143 -4.43 14.17 -30.47
CA ASN A 143 -3.42 13.74 -31.43
C ASN A 143 -3.70 12.32 -31.92
N LYS A 144 -4.08 12.18 -33.19
CA LYS A 144 -4.40 10.90 -33.81
C LYS A 144 -3.26 9.87 -33.73
N TYR A 145 -2.00 10.30 -33.83
CA TYR A 145 -0.86 9.39 -33.72
C TYR A 145 -0.70 8.87 -32.29
N PHE A 146 -0.85 9.76 -31.30
CA PHE A 146 -0.83 9.38 -29.89
C PHE A 146 -1.97 8.41 -29.56
N LEU A 147 -3.21 8.76 -29.93
CA LEU A 147 -4.37 7.89 -29.73
C LEU A 147 -4.21 6.51 -30.39
N SER A 148 -3.49 6.45 -31.52
CA SER A 148 -3.23 5.20 -32.24
C SER A 148 -2.05 4.38 -31.72
N SER A 149 -1.22 4.96 -30.84
CA SER A 149 -0.03 4.32 -30.30
C SER A 149 -0.37 3.20 -29.32
N LYS A 150 0.48 2.17 -29.29
CA LYS A 150 0.31 1.01 -28.41
C LYS A 150 0.71 1.30 -26.97
N ILE A 151 0.05 0.60 -26.06
CA ILE A 151 0.49 0.47 -24.67
C ILE A 151 1.58 -0.60 -24.61
N ILE A 152 2.66 -0.33 -23.88
CA ILE A 152 3.80 -1.25 -23.73
C ILE A 152 3.95 -1.79 -22.32
N SER A 153 3.50 -1.05 -21.30
CA SER A 153 3.48 -1.54 -19.93
C SER A 153 2.33 -0.96 -19.12
N ILE A 154 1.98 -1.66 -18.05
CA ILE A 154 1.09 -1.22 -16.99
C ILE A 154 1.95 -1.03 -15.75
N ILE A 155 1.84 0.12 -15.12
CA ILE A 155 2.59 0.48 -13.92
C ILE A 155 1.59 0.64 -12.79
N ILE A 156 1.89 0.02 -11.66
CA ILE A 156 1.08 0.08 -10.45
C ILE A 156 1.97 0.62 -9.34
N SER A 157 1.57 1.76 -8.79
CA SER A 157 2.24 2.45 -7.71
C SER A 157 1.27 2.80 -6.59
N GLU A 158 1.77 3.33 -5.48
CA GLU A 158 0.92 3.92 -4.46
C GLU A 158 0.00 4.97 -5.08
N SER A 159 -1.29 4.92 -4.72
CA SER A 159 -2.29 5.85 -5.19
C SER A 159 -2.31 7.11 -4.33
N ASP A 160 -2.45 8.28 -4.94
CA ASP A 160 -2.73 9.52 -4.21
C ASP A 160 -4.16 9.54 -3.64
N GLU A 161 -5.04 8.67 -4.14
CA GLU A 161 -6.38 8.48 -3.56
C GLU A 161 -6.31 7.91 -2.13
N ASN A 162 -6.81 8.69 -1.18
CA ASN A 162 -7.05 8.28 0.21
C ASN A 162 -8.23 7.30 0.30
N SER A 163 -8.09 6.10 -0.25
CA SER A 163 -9.07 5.03 -0.03
C SER A 163 -8.89 4.43 1.37
N LEU A 164 -10.02 4.12 2.04
CA LEU A 164 -10.05 3.56 3.40
C LEU A 164 -9.33 2.20 3.52
N ASP A 165 -8.96 1.58 2.40
CA ASP A 165 -8.32 0.26 2.35
C ASP A 165 -6.97 0.26 1.61
N ALA A 166 -6.43 1.45 1.29
CA ALA A 166 -5.17 1.59 0.54
C ALA A 166 -4.02 0.80 1.20
N PHE A 167 -3.91 0.92 2.53
CA PHE A 167 -2.80 0.34 3.30
C PHE A 167 -3.17 -0.95 4.04
N LYS A 168 -4.28 -1.60 3.66
CA LYS A 168 -4.78 -2.81 4.32
C LYS A 168 -3.77 -3.97 4.35
N ASN A 169 -2.87 -4.02 3.36
CA ASN A 169 -1.90 -5.12 3.22
C ASN A 169 -0.46 -4.74 3.41
N TYR A 170 -0.22 -3.44 3.54
CA TYR A 170 1.12 -2.92 3.56
C TYR A 170 1.79 -3.48 4.80
N GLU A 171 2.84 -4.26 4.59
CA GLU A 171 3.72 -4.70 5.66
C GLU A 171 4.52 -3.51 6.19
N TYR A 172 4.83 -2.59 5.29
CA TYR A 172 5.57 -1.36 5.55
C TYR A 172 4.85 -0.16 4.94
N ILE A 173 4.85 0.97 5.65
CA ILE A 173 4.42 2.28 5.14
C ILE A 173 5.55 3.25 5.47
N ASP A 174 6.03 4.02 4.50
CA ASP A 174 7.10 5.00 4.70
C ASP A 174 8.35 4.41 5.41
N GLY A 175 8.71 3.16 5.07
CA GLY A 175 9.83 2.42 5.69
C GLY A 175 9.56 1.85 7.10
N VAL A 176 8.37 2.08 7.66
CA VAL A 176 7.97 1.60 8.99
C VAL A 176 7.16 0.31 8.88
N TYR A 177 7.63 -0.76 9.53
CA TYR A 177 6.83 -1.99 9.64
C TYR A 177 5.56 -1.74 10.44
N ILE A 178 4.42 -2.12 9.87
CA ILE A 178 3.10 -1.93 10.47
C ILE A 178 2.72 -3.20 11.22
N PRO A 179 2.44 -3.20 12.53
CA PRO A 179 2.02 -4.43 13.20
C PRO A 179 0.69 -4.96 12.66
N LYS A 180 0.51 -6.29 12.55
CA LYS A 180 -0.77 -6.87 12.07
C LYS A 180 -1.85 -7.02 13.14
N ASN A 181 -1.48 -6.97 14.41
CA ASN A 181 -2.38 -7.12 15.56
C ASN A 181 -1.68 -6.68 16.86
N LEU A 182 -2.38 -6.77 17.99
CA LEU A 182 -1.90 -6.37 19.31
C LEU A 182 -0.62 -7.09 19.79
N ASP A 183 -0.44 -8.38 19.47
CA ASP A 183 0.77 -9.14 19.82
C ASP A 183 1.97 -8.75 18.97
N ASP A 184 1.74 -8.49 17.68
CA ASP A 184 2.76 -7.97 16.79
C ASP A 184 3.19 -6.56 17.25
N SER A 185 2.23 -5.72 17.68
CA SER A 185 2.52 -4.40 18.24
C SER A 185 3.43 -4.47 19.47
N PHE A 186 3.20 -5.46 20.36
CA PHE A 186 4.07 -5.71 21.50
C PHE A 186 5.51 -6.07 21.07
N THR A 187 5.63 -6.91 20.04
CA THR A 187 6.92 -7.32 19.48
C THR A 187 7.67 -6.14 18.89
N GLU A 188 6.99 -5.28 18.13
CA GLU A 188 7.60 -4.09 17.54
C GLU A 188 8.01 -3.05 18.58
N LEU A 189 7.19 -2.78 19.60
CA LEU A 189 7.59 -1.90 20.70
C LEU A 189 8.82 -2.43 21.45
N ASN A 190 8.96 -3.75 21.56
CA ASN A 190 10.16 -4.35 22.15
C ASN A 190 11.42 -4.20 21.29
N LYS A 191 11.29 -4.06 19.97
CA LYS A 191 12.42 -3.75 19.09
C LYS A 191 12.77 -2.25 19.18
N LEU A 192 11.75 -1.39 19.22
CA LEU A 192 11.89 0.06 19.26
C LEU A 192 12.53 0.54 20.57
N ILE A 193 12.13 -0.03 21.70
CA ILE A 193 12.53 0.43 23.03
C ILE A 193 13.69 -0.41 23.56
N LYS A 194 14.87 0.23 23.72
CA LYS A 194 16.05 -0.40 24.32
C LYS A 194 15.73 -0.93 25.72
N ARG A 195 16.32 -2.07 26.09
CA ARG A 195 16.04 -2.77 27.35
C ARG A 195 16.19 -1.88 28.59
N LYS A 196 17.23 -1.04 28.64
CA LYS A 196 17.47 -0.12 29.76
C LYS A 196 16.34 0.90 29.90
N ASP A 197 15.91 1.48 28.79
CA ASP A 197 14.87 2.50 28.76
C ASP A 197 13.51 1.89 29.12
N ARG A 198 13.23 0.68 28.60
CA ARG A 198 12.05 -0.11 28.96
C ARG A 198 11.94 -0.34 30.47
N ASN A 199 13.01 -0.80 31.09
CA ASN A 199 13.01 -1.05 32.54
C ASN A 199 12.79 0.22 33.36
N ASN A 200 13.14 1.39 32.83
CA ASN A 200 12.86 2.66 33.51
C ASN A 200 11.42 3.13 33.27
N LEU A 201 10.92 3.01 32.04
CA LEU A 201 9.55 3.36 31.68
C LEU A 201 8.51 2.55 32.47
N LEU A 202 8.77 1.25 32.66
CA LEU A 202 7.82 0.32 33.27
C LEU A 202 7.84 0.28 34.80
N LYS A 203 8.69 1.08 35.47
CA LYS A 203 8.73 1.18 36.94
C LYS A 203 7.58 2.00 37.52
N ASN A 204 7.07 2.96 36.75
CA ASN A 204 5.99 3.84 37.19
C ASN A 204 4.67 3.08 37.27
N LYS A 205 3.69 3.61 38.00
CA LYS A 205 2.35 3.01 38.04
C LYS A 205 1.70 3.04 36.66
N GLU A 206 0.78 2.11 36.39
CA GLU A 206 0.12 1.99 35.08
C GLU A 206 -0.44 3.32 34.58
N ASN A 207 -1.19 4.05 35.41
CA ASN A 207 -1.77 5.34 35.02
C ASN A 207 -0.70 6.40 34.70
N GLU A 208 0.39 6.46 35.46
CA GLU A 208 1.50 7.39 35.21
C GLU A 208 2.22 7.05 33.91
N PHE A 209 2.42 5.76 33.64
CA PHE A 209 2.94 5.28 32.36
C PHE A 209 2.02 5.69 31.20
N LEU A 210 0.72 5.38 31.29
CA LEU A 210 -0.23 5.69 30.23
C LEU A 210 -0.31 7.20 29.95
N THR A 211 -0.41 8.03 30.98
CA THR A 211 -0.43 9.49 30.82
C THR A 211 0.87 10.03 30.22
N SER A 212 2.03 9.59 30.73
CA SER A 212 3.33 10.08 30.24
C SER A 212 3.64 9.63 28.81
N GLN A 213 3.21 8.42 28.44
CA GLN A 213 3.50 7.85 27.13
C GLN A 213 2.45 8.19 26.07
N HIS A 214 1.29 8.74 26.43
CA HIS A 214 0.21 9.08 25.49
C HIS A 214 0.67 10.02 24.36
N PHE A 215 1.47 11.04 24.69
CA PHE A 215 2.03 11.99 23.71
C PHE A 215 3.44 11.63 23.21
N ALA A 216 4.07 10.61 23.81
CA ALA A 216 5.35 10.07 23.36
C ALA A 216 5.11 8.83 22.48
N LEU A 217 5.22 7.62 23.05
CA LEU A 217 4.99 6.37 22.33
C LEU A 217 3.59 6.29 21.70
N GLY A 218 2.55 6.81 22.35
CA GLY A 218 1.21 6.83 21.79
C GLY A 218 1.12 7.66 20.51
N LYS A 219 1.85 8.78 20.44
CA LYS A 219 1.93 9.63 19.24
C LYS A 219 2.69 8.94 18.12
N TYR A 220 3.81 8.30 18.47
CA TYR A 220 4.55 7.47 17.54
C TYR A 220 3.66 6.36 16.95
N ILE A 221 2.99 5.58 17.80
CA ILE A 221 2.10 4.48 17.39
C ILE A 221 1.06 4.96 16.38
N ARG A 222 0.32 6.03 16.68
CA ARG A 222 -0.79 6.45 15.80
C ARG A 222 -0.33 7.09 14.48
N ASN A 223 0.81 7.75 14.48
CA ASN A 223 1.33 8.42 13.28
C ASN A 223 2.13 7.46 12.41
N GLU A 224 3.09 6.75 12.99
CA GLU A 224 4.06 5.92 12.25
C GLU A 224 3.48 4.56 11.88
N TRP A 225 2.55 4.00 12.66
CA TRP A 225 1.88 2.76 12.28
C TRP A 225 0.63 2.99 11.42
N GLY A 226 0.48 4.18 10.85
CA GLY A 226 -0.55 4.50 9.86
C GLY A 226 -1.99 4.37 10.39
N LEU A 227 -2.23 4.61 11.68
CA LEU A 227 -3.57 4.45 12.26
C LEU A 227 -4.57 5.46 11.68
N TRP A 228 -4.10 6.62 11.22
CA TRP A 228 -4.89 7.62 10.49
C TRP A 228 -5.06 7.29 8.99
N LYS A 229 -4.25 6.37 8.46
CA LYS A 229 -4.21 5.97 7.04
C LYS A 229 -4.91 4.62 6.81
N ALA A 230 -5.72 4.15 7.77
CA ALA A 230 -6.37 2.85 7.72
C ALA A 230 -5.43 1.66 7.44
N SER A 231 -4.26 1.67 8.09
CA SER A 231 -3.30 0.58 8.01
C SER A 231 -3.87 -0.77 8.45
N ARG A 232 -3.19 -1.86 8.13
CA ARG A 232 -3.59 -3.20 8.58
C ARG A 232 -3.84 -3.32 10.09
N LEU A 233 -3.07 -2.58 10.90
CA LEU A 233 -3.27 -2.55 12.36
C LEU A 233 -4.59 -1.87 12.72
N TYR A 234 -4.86 -0.72 12.10
CA TYR A 234 -6.11 0.00 12.30
C TYR A 234 -7.31 -0.85 11.95
N LEU A 235 -7.27 -1.54 10.79
CA LEU A 235 -8.37 -2.38 10.35
C LEU A 235 -8.62 -3.56 11.30
N TRP A 236 -7.57 -4.16 11.86
CA TRP A 236 -7.70 -5.20 12.89
C TRP A 236 -8.42 -4.70 14.16
N PHE A 237 -8.22 -3.45 14.55
CA PHE A 237 -8.95 -2.81 15.66
C PHE A 237 -10.38 -2.39 15.27
N LYS A 238 -10.56 -1.89 14.04
CA LYS A 238 -11.87 -1.51 13.50
C LYS A 238 -12.83 -2.71 13.43
N GLU A 239 -12.33 -3.90 13.11
CA GLU A 239 -13.10 -5.16 13.20
C GLU A 239 -13.62 -5.47 14.61
N LYS A 240 -13.03 -4.84 15.64
CA LYS A 240 -13.45 -4.94 17.05
C LYS A 240 -14.19 -3.69 17.53
N GLU A 241 -14.62 -2.87 16.58
CA GLU A 241 -15.39 -1.64 16.79
C GLU A 241 -14.61 -0.55 17.55
N ILE A 242 -13.27 -0.58 17.48
CA ILE A 242 -12.40 0.49 17.97
C ILE A 242 -11.79 1.22 16.78
N THR A 243 -12.22 2.46 16.56
CA THR A 243 -11.91 3.21 15.34
C THR A 243 -11.13 4.50 15.57
N HIS A 244 -11.00 4.98 16.82
CA HIS A 244 -10.27 6.21 17.08
C HIS A 244 -8.78 5.92 17.32
N PRO A 245 -7.84 6.50 16.54
CA PRO A 245 -6.41 6.19 16.68
C PRO A 245 -5.81 6.47 18.06
N ASP A 246 -6.32 7.47 18.79
CA ASP A 246 -5.87 7.70 20.17
C ASP A 246 -6.26 6.55 21.11
N ASP A 247 -7.45 5.97 20.93
CA ASP A 247 -7.92 4.84 21.74
C ASP A 247 -7.11 3.60 21.40
N ILE A 248 -6.92 3.33 20.11
CA ILE A 248 -6.09 2.23 19.62
C ILE A 248 -4.68 2.32 20.23
N SER A 249 -4.04 3.50 20.14
CA SER A 249 -2.71 3.71 20.70
C SER A 249 -2.68 3.53 22.23
N SER A 250 -3.74 3.95 22.93
CA SER A 250 -3.86 3.81 24.39
C SER A 250 -4.04 2.34 24.81
N ILE A 251 -4.86 1.56 24.08
CA ILE A 251 -5.02 0.12 24.28
C ILE A 251 -3.69 -0.60 24.08
N ILE A 252 -2.95 -0.26 23.02
CA ILE A 252 -1.62 -0.84 22.74
C ILE A 252 -0.63 -0.53 23.87
N LEU A 253 -0.59 0.72 24.36
CA LEU A 253 0.28 1.10 25.48
C LEU A 253 -0.08 0.35 26.76
N LYS A 254 -1.36 0.20 27.06
CA LYS A 254 -1.83 -0.55 28.24
C LYS A 254 -1.48 -2.03 28.13
N TYR A 255 -1.69 -2.61 26.95
CA TYR A 255 -1.26 -3.99 26.68
C TYR A 255 0.24 -4.17 26.88
N TYR A 256 1.04 -3.24 26.33
CA TYR A 256 2.49 -3.26 26.46
C TYR A 256 2.94 -3.19 27.91
N TYR A 257 2.37 -2.27 28.69
CA TYR A 257 2.69 -2.12 30.11
C TYR A 257 2.34 -3.38 30.90
N ARG A 258 1.11 -3.89 30.76
CA ARG A 258 0.61 -5.00 31.56
C ARG A 258 1.33 -6.30 31.22
N LYS A 259 1.58 -6.57 29.94
CA LYS A 259 2.32 -7.77 29.51
C LYS A 259 3.76 -7.80 30.03
N ASN A 260 4.48 -6.67 30.04
CA ASN A 260 5.83 -6.63 30.60
C ASN A 260 5.85 -6.73 32.14
N ASN A 261 4.77 -6.31 32.82
CA ASN A 261 4.64 -6.40 34.28
C ASN A 261 3.90 -7.67 34.76
N GLN A 262 3.62 -8.61 33.86
CA GLN A 262 2.88 -9.85 34.16
C GLN A 262 1.50 -9.59 34.79
N LEU A 263 0.86 -8.49 34.39
CA LEU A 263 -0.49 -8.14 34.80
C LEU A 263 -1.49 -8.69 33.78
N GLU A 264 -2.63 -9.16 34.26
CA GLU A 264 -3.73 -9.64 33.41
C GLU A 264 -4.22 -8.54 32.48
N PHE A 265 -4.38 -8.78 31.18
CA PHE A 265 -4.98 -7.83 30.25
C PHE A 265 -6.13 -8.51 29.51
N ASN A 266 -7.27 -7.83 29.42
CA ASN A 266 -8.44 -8.30 28.71
C ASN A 266 -8.86 -7.26 27.67
N LEU A 267 -8.72 -7.60 26.38
CA LEU A 267 -9.06 -6.71 25.28
C LEU A 267 -10.56 -6.39 25.22
N GLU A 268 -11.43 -7.34 25.56
CA GLU A 268 -12.88 -7.15 25.55
C GLU A 268 -13.30 -6.09 26.57
N ASN A 269 -12.68 -6.09 27.75
CA ASN A 269 -12.92 -5.06 28.76
C ASN A 269 -12.53 -3.66 28.26
N GLU A 270 -11.41 -3.53 27.54
CA GLU A 270 -11.03 -2.25 26.92
C GLU A 270 -12.03 -1.83 25.83
N ILE A 271 -12.51 -2.78 25.03
CA ILE A 271 -13.50 -2.50 23.98
C ILE A 271 -14.79 -1.98 24.59
N ILE A 272 -15.30 -2.63 25.64
CA ILE A 272 -16.50 -2.22 26.37
C ILE A 272 -16.31 -0.80 26.93
N TYR A 273 -15.18 -0.55 27.58
CA TYR A 273 -14.85 0.76 28.15
C TYR A 273 -14.93 1.89 27.09
N TYR A 274 -14.29 1.72 25.95
CA TYR A 274 -14.27 2.75 24.91
C TYR A 274 -15.64 2.93 24.24
N LYS A 275 -16.40 1.85 24.03
CA LYS A 275 -17.78 1.95 23.56
C LYS A 275 -18.65 2.78 24.49
N GLU A 276 -18.57 2.51 25.80
CA GLU A 276 -19.31 3.30 26.79
C GLU A 276 -18.86 4.76 26.84
N TYR A 277 -17.56 5.03 26.69
CA TYR A 277 -17.01 6.39 26.67
C TYR A 277 -17.59 7.21 25.52
N TRP A 278 -17.65 6.65 24.31
CA TRP A 278 -18.18 7.34 23.12
C TRP A 278 -19.71 7.41 23.09
N ASN A 279 -20.43 6.45 23.70
CA ASN A 279 -21.89 6.49 23.81
C ASN A 279 -22.40 7.56 24.80
N LYS A 280 -21.54 8.06 25.69
CA LYS A 280 -21.89 9.08 26.70
C LYS A 280 -21.64 10.52 26.21
N LYS A 281 -21.06 10.70 25.02
CA LYS A 281 -20.86 12.00 24.37
C LYS A 281 -21.93 12.25 23.32
#